data_AF-A0A9X4MJ12-F1
#
_entry.id   AF-A0A9X4MJ12-F1
#
_cell.length_a   1.000
_cell.length_b   1.000
_cell.length_c   1.000
_cell.angle_alpha   90.00
_cell.angle_beta   90.00
_cell.angle_gamma   90.00
#
_symmetry.space_group_name_H-M   'P 1'
#
loop_
_entity.id
_entity.type
_entity.pdbx_description
1 polymer ?
#
loop_
_entity_poly.entity_id
_entity_poly.type
_entity_poly.pdbx_seq_one_letter_code
_entity_poly.pdbx_strand_id
1 'polypeptide(L)'
;MSQYGMIIDLEKCVGCHACAIACRAEWEVPTGKDSAERERRRNWVTRLGPTKTPKGLASTYYPGLCNHCDKPACVDVCPADKVEVTFTDAKSGKTKKMEVAATWKDPFNGTVQIDKERCLGCGACADACPYSARYVNEEESDPKADKCTFCVERVAEGLEPACVQTCLARARIFGDLNDPNSEVAKYVKKGAAKLESAKVKIGPNVRYYGNKKDMHLLTTTCTPQAMPQANLRRTIMAHMLKPAMDQVKGLGMLGLAGAVIVKGLSDDEKE
;
A
#
# COMPACT_ATOMS: atom_id res chain seq x y z
N MET A 1 15.26 -15.81 0.90
CA MET A 1 14.15 -14.93 1.29
C MET A 1 13.57 -14.38 0.00
N SER A 2 12.24 -14.43 -0.12
CA SER A 2 11.54 -13.96 -1.32
C SER A 2 11.52 -12.43 -1.33
N GLN A 3 11.44 -11.83 -2.51
CA GLN A 3 11.12 -10.40 -2.66
C GLN A 3 9.98 -10.29 -3.65
N TYR A 4 8.76 -10.18 -3.13
CA TYR A 4 7.60 -9.99 -3.98
C TYR A 4 7.67 -8.67 -4.74
N GLY A 5 7.23 -8.72 -5.98
CA GLY A 5 7.19 -7.58 -6.88
C GLY A 5 6.13 -7.77 -7.95
N MET A 6 5.92 -6.70 -8.72
CA MET A 6 4.93 -6.68 -9.79
C MET A 6 5.51 -6.05 -11.05
N ILE A 7 5.22 -6.64 -12.20
CA ILE A 7 5.46 -6.02 -13.51
C ILE A 7 4.13 -5.48 -14.02
N ILE A 8 4.19 -4.28 -14.59
CA ILE A 8 3.10 -3.65 -15.34
C ILE A 8 3.53 -3.55 -16.80
N ASP A 9 2.93 -4.38 -17.65
CA ASP A 9 3.15 -4.41 -19.09
C ASP A 9 2.23 -3.38 -19.77
N LEU A 10 2.81 -2.25 -20.17
CA LEU A 10 2.12 -1.14 -20.80
C LEU A 10 1.63 -1.45 -22.22
N GLU A 11 2.23 -2.43 -22.90
CA GLU A 11 1.78 -2.86 -24.22
C GLU A 11 0.46 -3.64 -24.15
N LYS A 12 0.19 -4.26 -23.00
CA LYS A 12 -1.04 -5.01 -22.73
C LYS A 12 -2.11 -4.16 -22.04
N CYS A 13 -1.72 -3.10 -21.33
CA CYS A 13 -2.66 -2.33 -20.54
C CYS A 13 -3.55 -1.44 -21.42
N VAL A 14 -4.84 -1.76 -21.48
CA VAL A 14 -5.86 -0.95 -22.19
C VAL A 14 -6.58 0.06 -21.29
N GLY A 15 -6.16 0.18 -20.03
CA GLY A 15 -6.72 1.14 -19.09
C GLY A 15 -8.19 0.89 -18.72
N CYS A 16 -8.66 -0.36 -18.65
CA CYS A 16 -10.06 -0.69 -18.38
C CYS A 16 -10.51 -0.50 -16.91
N HIS A 17 -9.61 -0.10 -16.00
CA HIS A 17 -9.87 0.08 -14.56
C HIS A 17 -10.37 -1.15 -13.77
N ALA A 18 -10.52 -2.33 -14.38
CA ALA A 18 -10.94 -3.56 -13.69
C ALA A 18 -10.03 -3.88 -12.47
N CYS A 19 -8.72 -3.70 -12.62
CA CYS A 19 -7.76 -3.90 -11.54
C CYS A 19 -8.00 -3.00 -10.31
N ALA A 20 -8.55 -1.79 -10.52
CA ALA A 20 -8.89 -0.87 -9.44
C ALA A 20 -10.19 -1.26 -8.75
N ILE A 21 -11.21 -1.60 -9.53
CA ILE A 21 -12.51 -2.05 -9.02
C ILE A 21 -12.34 -3.34 -8.21
N ALA A 22 -11.63 -4.34 -8.73
CA ALA A 22 -11.39 -5.59 -8.02
C ALA A 22 -10.62 -5.37 -6.70
N CYS A 23 -9.64 -4.47 -6.68
CA CYS A 23 -8.91 -4.16 -5.46
C CYS A 23 -9.80 -3.45 -4.42
N ARG A 24 -10.76 -2.62 -4.85
CA ARG A 24 -11.73 -2.02 -3.95
C ARG A 24 -12.69 -3.05 -3.38
N ALA A 25 -13.24 -3.91 -4.23
CA ALA A 25 -14.19 -4.94 -3.83
C ALA A 25 -13.56 -5.97 -2.88
N GLU A 26 -12.35 -6.44 -3.18
CA GLU A 26 -11.64 -7.43 -2.36
C GLU A 26 -11.34 -6.94 -0.94
N TRP A 27 -11.05 -5.64 -0.80
CA TRP A 27 -10.51 -5.05 0.43
C TRP A 27 -11.40 -4.00 1.05
N GLU A 28 -12.66 -3.94 0.60
CA GLU A 28 -13.69 -3.00 1.06
C GLU A 28 -13.16 -1.55 1.14
N VAL A 29 -12.35 -1.17 0.15
CA VAL A 29 -11.69 0.15 0.14
C VAL A 29 -12.76 1.24 0.04
N PRO A 30 -12.84 2.18 1.00
CA PRO A 30 -13.93 3.15 1.07
C PRO A 30 -14.13 3.93 -0.22
N THR A 31 -15.40 4.14 -0.57
CA THR A 31 -15.86 4.99 -1.68
C THR A 31 -16.46 6.27 -1.10
N GLY A 32 -16.09 7.43 -1.67
CA GLY A 32 -16.60 8.74 -1.25
C GLY A 32 -17.37 9.43 -2.38
N LYS A 33 -18.04 10.55 -2.08
CA LYS A 33 -18.83 11.30 -3.08
C LYS A 33 -18.04 12.39 -3.84
N ASP A 34 -16.75 12.60 -3.52
CA ASP A 34 -15.96 13.75 -4.00
C ASP A 34 -14.51 13.38 -4.43
N SER A 35 -13.65 14.38 -4.66
CA SER A 35 -12.22 14.20 -4.97
C SER A 35 -11.46 13.33 -3.95
N ALA A 36 -11.94 13.24 -2.71
CA ALA A 36 -11.44 12.33 -1.69
C ALA A 36 -11.56 10.84 -2.09
N GLU A 37 -12.51 10.46 -2.96
CA GLU A 37 -12.60 9.11 -3.51
C GLU A 37 -11.39 8.77 -4.39
N ARG A 38 -10.86 9.76 -5.11
CA ARG A 38 -9.63 9.59 -5.93
C ARG A 38 -8.38 9.45 -5.07
N GLU A 39 -8.43 9.85 -3.80
CA GLU A 39 -7.32 9.74 -2.86
C GLU A 39 -7.37 8.44 -2.05
N ARG A 40 -8.59 7.97 -1.72
CA ARG A 40 -8.83 6.69 -1.00
C ARG A 40 -8.77 5.50 -1.95
N ARG A 41 -7.56 5.04 -2.28
CA ARG A 41 -7.34 3.93 -3.21
C ARG A 41 -6.04 3.17 -2.95
N ARG A 42 -6.06 1.85 -3.14
CA ARG A 42 -4.88 0.98 -3.04
C ARG A 42 -4.09 0.87 -4.35
N ASN A 43 -4.75 1.03 -5.49
CA ASN A 43 -4.15 1.12 -6.83
C ASN A 43 -4.98 2.08 -7.71
N TRP A 44 -4.46 2.41 -8.89
CA TRP A 44 -5.12 3.32 -9.83
C TRP A 44 -4.71 3.04 -11.27
N VAL A 45 -5.36 3.74 -12.20
CA VAL A 45 -4.99 3.81 -13.61
C VAL A 45 -5.16 5.26 -14.06
N THR A 46 -4.08 5.87 -14.56
CA THR A 46 -4.11 7.23 -15.10
C THR A 46 -3.79 7.20 -16.59
N ARG A 47 -4.63 7.79 -17.45
CA ARG A 47 -4.29 7.93 -18.88
C ARG A 47 -3.18 8.96 -19.06
N LEU A 48 -2.18 8.62 -19.87
CA LEU A 48 -1.07 9.51 -20.25
C LEU A 48 -1.14 9.84 -21.75
N GLY A 49 -0.89 11.10 -22.07
CA GLY A 49 -0.90 11.60 -23.44
C GLY A 49 -2.30 11.80 -24.03
N PRO A 50 -2.41 11.98 -25.36
CA PRO A 50 -1.33 11.86 -26.34
C PRO A 50 -0.25 12.93 -26.18
N THR A 51 1.01 12.56 -26.39
CA THR A 51 2.15 13.49 -26.29
C THR A 51 3.24 13.13 -27.31
N LYS A 52 3.80 14.15 -27.98
CA LYS A 52 4.94 13.96 -28.88
C LYS A 52 6.21 13.76 -28.04
N THR A 53 6.77 12.56 -28.08
CA THR A 53 8.06 12.23 -27.44
C THR A 53 9.19 12.25 -28.47
N PRO A 54 10.46 12.26 -28.06
CA PRO A 54 11.59 12.02 -28.96
C PRO A 54 11.56 10.65 -29.65
N LYS A 55 10.67 9.74 -29.23
CA LYS A 55 10.49 8.40 -29.80
C LYS A 55 9.20 8.27 -30.64
N GLY A 56 8.47 9.37 -30.84
CA GLY A 56 7.20 9.42 -31.59
C GLY A 56 6.00 9.81 -30.74
N LEU A 57 4.80 9.78 -31.34
CA LEU A 57 3.54 10.07 -30.65
C LEU A 57 3.18 8.91 -29.71
N ALA A 58 3.17 9.19 -28.40
CA ALA A 58 2.90 8.23 -27.35
C ALA A 58 1.53 8.49 -26.70
N SER A 59 0.84 7.42 -26.34
CA SER A 59 -0.35 7.45 -25.48
C SER A 59 -0.45 6.10 -24.79
N THR A 60 -0.51 6.11 -23.47
CA THR A 60 -0.48 4.89 -22.65
C THR A 60 -1.26 5.12 -21.36
N TYR A 61 -1.20 4.16 -20.45
CA TYR A 61 -1.79 4.26 -19.12
C TYR A 61 -0.71 4.05 -18.06
N TYR A 62 -0.90 4.66 -16.89
CA TYR A 62 -0.10 4.45 -15.69
C TYR A 62 -0.93 3.73 -14.63
N PRO A 63 -0.85 2.40 -14.56
CA PRO A 63 -1.42 1.62 -13.46
C PRO A 63 -0.56 1.67 -12.20
N GLY A 64 -0.71 2.69 -11.36
CA GLY A 64 0.06 2.82 -10.12
C GLY A 64 -0.51 2.02 -8.94
N LEU A 65 0.33 1.77 -7.93
CA LEU A 65 0.03 1.13 -6.64
C LEU A 65 1.21 1.35 -5.67
N CYS A 66 1.12 0.83 -4.44
CA CYS A 66 2.28 0.81 -3.54
C CYS A 66 3.41 -0.03 -4.13
N ASN A 67 4.62 0.53 -4.15
CA ASN A 67 5.77 -0.13 -4.74
C ASN A 67 6.46 -1.17 -3.84
N HIS A 68 6.04 -1.30 -2.57
CA HIS A 68 6.68 -2.15 -1.57
C HIS A 68 8.23 -2.05 -1.62
N CYS A 69 8.74 -0.82 -1.54
CA CYS A 69 10.12 -0.46 -1.87
C CYS A 69 11.18 -1.20 -1.03
N ASP A 70 12.40 -1.28 -1.58
CA ASP A 70 13.58 -1.84 -0.92
C ASP A 70 13.97 -1.06 0.34
N LYS A 71 13.95 0.27 0.24
CA LYS A 71 14.20 1.23 1.33
C LYS A 71 12.95 2.09 1.57
N PRO A 72 11.92 1.56 2.24
CA PRO A 72 10.63 2.22 2.30
C PRO A 72 10.65 3.41 3.26
N ALA A 73 10.79 4.64 2.73
CA ALA A 73 10.79 5.87 3.52
C ALA A 73 9.56 6.02 4.45
N CYS A 74 8.42 5.45 4.04
CA CYS A 74 7.20 5.41 4.83
C CYS A 74 7.29 4.57 6.13
N VAL A 75 8.27 3.66 6.25
CA VAL A 75 8.54 2.89 7.48
C VAL A 75 9.32 3.73 8.47
N ASP A 76 10.35 4.44 8.01
CA ASP A 76 11.28 5.18 8.86
C ASP A 76 10.63 6.36 9.59
N VAL A 77 9.56 6.93 9.03
CA VAL A 77 8.85 8.10 9.58
C VAL A 77 7.70 7.73 10.54
N CYS A 78 7.45 6.44 10.80
CA CYS A 78 6.32 6.03 11.63
C CYS A 78 6.59 6.31 13.12
N PRO A 79 5.78 7.14 13.81
CA PRO A 79 6.01 7.48 15.21
C PRO A 79 5.36 6.52 16.22
N ALA A 80 4.72 5.45 15.75
CA ALA A 80 4.16 4.46 16.66
C ALA A 80 5.27 3.76 17.43
N ASP A 81 5.01 3.46 18.70
CA ASP A 81 5.95 2.73 19.57
C ASP A 81 6.42 1.46 18.87
N LYS A 82 7.72 1.16 18.96
CA LYS A 82 8.25 -0.09 18.43
C LYS A 82 7.96 -1.22 19.41
N VAL A 83 7.63 -2.38 18.87
CA VAL A 83 7.48 -3.61 19.64
C VAL A 83 8.25 -4.73 18.93
N GLU A 84 8.74 -5.70 19.69
CA GLU A 84 9.29 -6.92 19.13
C GLU A 84 8.15 -7.77 18.53
N VAL A 85 8.29 -8.15 17.27
CA VAL A 85 7.38 -9.07 16.57
C VAL A 85 8.17 -10.26 16.08
N THR A 86 7.62 -11.47 16.27
CA THR A 86 8.14 -12.69 15.65
C THR A 86 7.43 -12.93 14.32
N PHE A 87 8.15 -12.71 13.22
CA PHE A 87 7.68 -13.02 11.88
C PHE A 87 7.90 -14.50 11.59
N THR A 88 6.98 -15.13 10.86
CA THR A 88 7.11 -16.51 10.40
C THR A 88 6.89 -16.55 8.90
N ASP A 89 7.83 -17.13 8.17
CA ASP A 89 7.69 -17.37 6.74
C ASP A 89 6.67 -18.49 6.49
N ALA A 90 5.57 -18.18 5.80
CA ALA A 90 4.52 -19.14 5.50
C ALA A 90 5.03 -20.35 4.68
N LYS A 91 6.08 -20.18 3.87
CA LYS A 91 6.62 -21.24 3.00
C LYS A 91 7.62 -22.16 3.71
N SER A 92 8.59 -21.58 4.42
CA SER A 92 9.70 -22.33 5.02
C SER A 92 9.55 -22.58 6.53
N GLY A 93 8.56 -21.96 7.18
CA GLY A 93 8.40 -22.01 8.64
C GLY A 93 9.50 -21.27 9.41
N LYS A 94 10.46 -20.62 8.73
CA LYS A 94 11.54 -19.87 9.37
C LYS A 94 10.96 -18.69 10.13
N THR A 95 11.48 -18.46 11.34
CA THR A 95 11.08 -17.34 12.17
C THR A 95 12.16 -16.28 12.24
N LYS A 96 11.76 -15.03 12.45
CA LYS A 96 12.67 -13.90 12.68
C LYS A 96 12.03 -12.89 13.61
N LYS A 97 12.74 -12.55 14.70
CA LYS A 97 12.35 -11.47 15.61
C LYS A 97 12.88 -10.13 15.11
N MET A 98 12.04 -9.10 15.09
CA MET A 98 12.44 -7.73 14.76
C MET A 98 11.60 -6.72 15.54
N GLU A 99 12.22 -5.61 15.95
CA GLU A 99 11.49 -4.45 16.44
C GLU A 99 10.91 -3.64 15.28
N VAL A 100 9.60 -3.41 15.31
CA VAL A 100 8.88 -2.68 14.27
C VAL A 100 7.88 -1.70 14.85
N ALA A 101 7.70 -0.56 14.19
CA ALA A 101 6.59 0.35 14.44
C ALA A 101 5.29 -0.19 13.80
N ALA A 102 4.25 0.64 13.68
CA ALA A 102 2.97 0.24 13.07
C ALA A 102 3.04 0.01 11.55
N THR A 103 4.14 0.34 10.88
CA THR A 103 4.38 -0.07 9.49
C THR A 103 5.79 -0.60 9.37
N TRP A 104 5.97 -1.69 8.62
CA TRP A 104 7.24 -2.40 8.53
C TRP A 104 7.44 -2.98 7.13
N LYS A 105 8.66 -3.43 6.85
CA LYS A 105 8.96 -4.31 5.71
C LYS A 105 9.11 -5.73 6.22
N ASP A 106 8.29 -6.63 5.70
CA ASP A 106 8.33 -8.05 6.00
C ASP A 106 9.69 -8.64 5.59
N PRO A 107 10.37 -9.39 6.48
CA PRO A 107 11.71 -9.88 6.21
C PRO A 107 11.77 -11.09 5.26
N PHE A 108 10.65 -11.78 5.02
CA PHE A 108 10.63 -13.04 4.28
C PHE A 108 10.09 -12.88 2.87
N ASN A 109 9.14 -11.97 2.66
CA ASN A 109 8.53 -11.70 1.36
C ASN A 109 8.81 -10.28 0.84
N GLY A 110 9.42 -9.42 1.66
CA GLY A 110 9.82 -8.06 1.26
C GLY A 110 8.66 -7.10 1.05
N THR A 111 7.44 -7.45 1.46
CA THR A 111 6.28 -6.55 1.38
C THR A 111 6.29 -5.54 2.52
N VAL A 112 6.02 -4.28 2.22
CA VAL A 112 5.74 -3.27 3.24
C VAL A 112 4.30 -3.41 3.74
N GLN A 113 4.05 -3.47 5.05
CA GLN A 113 2.72 -3.66 5.66
C GLN A 113 2.40 -2.62 6.74
N ILE A 114 1.12 -2.56 7.14
CA ILE A 114 0.62 -1.66 8.19
C ILE A 114 -0.21 -2.49 9.17
N ASP A 115 0.09 -2.35 10.44
CA ASP A 115 -0.73 -2.81 11.56
C ASP A 115 -1.74 -1.70 11.83
N LYS A 116 -3.00 -1.99 11.55
CA LYS A 116 -4.10 -1.02 11.67
C LYS A 116 -4.40 -0.68 13.12
N GLU A 117 -4.24 -1.64 14.03
CA GLU A 117 -4.51 -1.46 15.45
C GLU A 117 -3.50 -0.50 16.08
N ARG A 118 -2.23 -0.64 15.70
CA ARG A 118 -1.15 0.24 16.18
C ARG A 118 -1.00 1.54 15.40
N CYS A 119 -1.70 1.69 14.28
CA CYS A 119 -1.62 2.89 13.46
C CYS A 119 -2.27 4.08 14.18
N LEU A 120 -1.52 5.18 14.33
CA LEU A 120 -1.97 6.40 14.99
C LEU A 120 -2.76 7.37 14.08
N GLY A 121 -2.96 7.03 12.80
CA GLY A 121 -3.65 7.94 11.87
C GLY A 121 -2.89 9.21 11.48
N CYS A 122 -1.63 9.35 11.87
CA CYS A 122 -0.88 10.60 11.75
C CYS A 122 -0.50 11.05 10.32
N GLY A 123 -0.72 10.24 9.28
CA GLY A 123 -0.41 10.64 7.90
C GLY A 123 1.07 10.75 7.51
N ALA A 124 2.02 10.74 8.46
CA ALA A 124 3.45 10.89 8.16
C ALA A 124 3.98 9.92 7.08
N CYS A 125 3.51 8.68 7.11
CA CYS A 125 3.87 7.67 6.11
C CYS A 125 3.30 7.95 4.71
N ALA A 126 2.16 8.66 4.62
CA ALA A 126 1.59 9.12 3.36
C ALA A 126 2.39 10.29 2.80
N ASP A 127 2.71 11.28 3.63
CA ASP A 127 3.56 12.42 3.27
C ASP A 127 4.93 11.96 2.74
N ALA A 128 5.56 10.99 3.42
CA ALA A 128 6.89 10.49 3.04
C ALA A 128 6.89 9.59 1.78
N CYS A 129 5.73 9.23 1.22
CA CYS A 129 5.67 8.34 0.07
C CYS A 129 5.86 9.14 -1.23
N PRO A 130 6.98 8.97 -1.98
CA PRO A 130 7.21 9.72 -3.22
C PRO A 130 6.27 9.33 -4.37
N TYR A 131 5.45 8.30 -4.18
CA TYR A 131 4.52 7.77 -5.17
C TYR A 131 3.05 8.05 -4.82
N SER A 132 2.78 8.75 -3.72
CA SER A 132 1.42 9.02 -3.21
C SER A 132 0.56 7.75 -3.14
N ALA A 133 1.17 6.64 -2.71
CA ALA A 133 0.55 5.31 -2.71
C ALA A 133 -0.05 4.91 -1.35
N ARG A 134 -0.19 5.89 -0.45
CA ARG A 134 -0.75 5.77 0.90
C ARG A 134 -1.73 6.91 1.10
N TYR A 135 -2.81 6.64 1.82
CA TYR A 135 -3.77 7.66 2.26
C TYR A 135 -4.16 7.41 3.71
N VAL A 136 -4.80 8.38 4.35
CA VAL A 136 -5.47 8.23 5.65
C VAL A 136 -6.95 8.54 5.44
N ASN A 137 -7.85 7.69 5.94
CA ASN A 137 -9.28 8.00 5.88
C ASN A 137 -9.67 8.92 7.04
N GLU A 138 -9.54 10.24 6.84
CA GLU A 138 -9.79 11.24 7.89
C GLU A 138 -11.28 11.39 8.26
N GLU A 139 -12.19 10.80 7.48
CA GLU A 139 -13.64 10.78 7.76
C GLU A 139 -14.03 9.74 8.83
N GLU A 140 -13.14 8.77 9.12
CA GLU A 140 -13.38 7.80 10.19
C GLU A 140 -13.06 8.40 11.56
N SER A 141 -13.83 7.98 12.58
CA SER A 141 -13.59 8.39 13.98
C SER A 141 -12.24 7.88 14.53
N ASP A 142 -11.68 6.83 13.94
CA ASP A 142 -10.36 6.30 14.24
C ASP A 142 -9.52 6.18 12.95
N PRO A 143 -9.05 7.31 12.38
CA PRO A 143 -8.48 7.34 11.04
C PRO A 143 -7.21 6.50 10.96
N LYS A 144 -7.16 5.53 10.03
CA LYS A 144 -5.97 4.69 9.79
C LYS A 144 -5.36 4.95 8.43
N ALA A 145 -4.04 4.82 8.34
CA ALA A 145 -3.34 4.84 7.05
C ALA A 145 -3.62 3.56 6.26
N ASP A 146 -3.83 3.64 4.96
CA ASP A 146 -4.03 2.49 4.08
C ASP A 146 -3.23 2.57 2.76
N LYS A 147 -3.03 1.41 2.13
CA LYS A 147 -2.29 1.23 0.86
C LYS A 147 -2.50 -0.17 0.28
N CYS A 148 -1.98 -0.43 -0.92
CA CYS A 148 -1.83 -1.80 -1.41
C CYS A 148 -1.00 -2.66 -0.43
N THR A 149 -1.45 -3.88 -0.20
CA THR A 149 -0.78 -4.90 0.62
C THR A 149 -0.10 -5.97 -0.22
N PHE A 150 -0.15 -5.88 -1.56
CA PHE A 150 0.06 -6.99 -2.49
C PHE A 150 -0.84 -8.20 -2.25
N CYS A 151 -1.98 -8.00 -1.57
CA CYS A 151 -2.92 -9.07 -1.23
C CYS A 151 -2.21 -10.24 -0.54
N VAL A 152 -1.35 -9.96 0.44
CA VAL A 152 -0.51 -10.99 1.08
C VAL A 152 -1.33 -12.12 1.69
N GLU A 153 -2.54 -11.84 2.14
CA GLU A 153 -3.48 -12.81 2.67
C GLU A 153 -3.94 -13.78 1.57
N ARG A 154 -4.35 -13.27 0.39
CA ARG A 154 -4.66 -14.08 -0.80
C ARG A 154 -3.46 -14.92 -1.23
N VAL A 155 -2.29 -14.30 -1.28
CA VAL A 155 -1.04 -14.97 -1.69
C VAL A 155 -0.66 -16.08 -0.72
N ALA A 156 -0.95 -15.92 0.58
CA ALA A 156 -0.74 -16.97 1.58
C ALA A 156 -1.62 -18.21 1.34
N GLU A 157 -2.81 -18.02 0.74
CA GLU A 157 -3.72 -19.09 0.31
C GLU A 157 -3.41 -19.62 -1.11
N GLY A 158 -2.31 -19.18 -1.73
CA GLY A 158 -1.94 -19.61 -3.07
C GLY A 158 -2.72 -18.92 -4.20
N LEU A 159 -3.48 -17.88 -3.89
CA LEU A 159 -4.23 -17.09 -4.88
C LEU A 159 -3.39 -15.93 -5.44
N GLU A 160 -3.71 -15.51 -6.66
CA GLU A 160 -3.15 -14.28 -7.22
C GLU A 160 -3.74 -13.05 -6.50
N PRO A 161 -3.00 -11.93 -6.43
CA PRO A 161 -3.59 -10.65 -6.03
C PRO A 161 -4.82 -10.32 -6.87
N ALA A 162 -5.88 -9.78 -6.27
CA ALA A 162 -7.16 -9.53 -6.97
C ALA A 162 -6.99 -8.70 -8.25
N CYS A 163 -6.09 -7.70 -8.22
CA CYS A 163 -5.78 -6.85 -9.37
C CYS A 163 -5.06 -7.59 -10.53
N VAL A 164 -4.36 -8.69 -10.24
CA VAL A 164 -3.72 -9.58 -11.22
C VAL A 164 -4.74 -10.54 -11.78
N GLN A 165 -5.50 -11.21 -10.90
CA GLN A 165 -6.52 -12.19 -11.29
C GLN A 165 -7.58 -11.61 -12.23
N THR A 166 -8.05 -10.39 -11.98
CA THR A 166 -9.06 -9.73 -12.82
C THR A 166 -8.50 -9.20 -14.15
N CYS A 167 -7.17 -9.12 -14.31
CA CYS A 167 -6.56 -8.45 -15.45
C CYS A 167 -6.63 -9.33 -16.71
N LEU A 168 -7.71 -9.17 -17.49
CA LEU A 168 -7.95 -9.93 -18.72
C LEU A 168 -6.78 -9.87 -19.71
N ALA A 169 -6.14 -8.70 -19.83
CA ALA A 169 -4.99 -8.53 -20.70
C ALA A 169 -3.67 -9.09 -20.13
N ARG A 170 -3.66 -9.60 -18.89
CA ARG A 170 -2.46 -10.03 -18.15
C ARG A 170 -1.34 -8.97 -18.16
N ALA A 171 -1.75 -7.71 -18.02
CA ALA A 171 -0.85 -6.56 -17.95
C ALA A 171 -0.20 -6.43 -16.57
N ARG A 172 -0.84 -6.91 -15.51
CA ARG A 172 -0.27 -6.99 -14.15
C ARG A 172 0.24 -8.39 -13.92
N ILE A 173 1.51 -8.54 -13.57
CA ILE A 173 2.19 -9.83 -13.38
C ILE A 173 2.85 -9.79 -12.01
N PHE A 174 2.53 -10.71 -11.12
CA PHE A 174 3.03 -10.75 -9.75
C PHE A 174 3.91 -11.98 -9.52
N GLY A 175 4.92 -11.87 -8.66
CA GLY A 175 5.77 -13.00 -8.32
C GLY A 175 6.97 -12.60 -7.47
N ASP A 176 7.87 -13.57 -7.27
CA ASP A 176 9.13 -13.37 -6.54
C ASP A 176 10.23 -12.86 -7.49
N LEU A 177 10.71 -11.64 -7.25
CA LEU A 177 11.81 -11.03 -7.98
C LEU A 177 13.15 -11.74 -7.75
N ASN A 178 13.30 -12.48 -6.65
CA ASN A 178 14.52 -13.23 -6.34
C ASN A 178 14.53 -14.64 -6.95
N ASP A 179 13.38 -15.15 -7.39
CA ASP A 179 13.31 -16.41 -8.13
C ASP A 179 13.63 -16.14 -9.63
N PRO A 180 14.77 -16.60 -10.16
CA PRO A 180 15.17 -16.33 -11.53
C PRO A 180 14.26 -16.99 -12.58
N ASN A 181 13.42 -17.94 -12.17
CA ASN A 181 12.46 -18.66 -13.02
C ASN A 181 11.07 -18.01 -13.04
N SER A 182 10.80 -17.08 -12.11
CA SER A 182 9.52 -16.40 -12.03
C SER A 182 9.24 -15.54 -13.27
N GLU A 183 7.97 -15.34 -13.58
CA GLU A 183 7.58 -14.50 -14.73
C GLU A 183 8.08 -13.05 -14.56
N VAL A 184 7.99 -12.51 -13.34
CA VAL A 184 8.49 -11.16 -13.04
C VAL A 184 9.99 -11.04 -13.27
N ALA A 185 10.79 -12.06 -12.91
CA ALA A 185 12.24 -12.05 -13.15
C ALA A 185 12.59 -12.10 -14.65
N LYS A 186 11.78 -12.79 -15.47
CA LYS A 186 11.94 -12.78 -16.93
C LYS A 186 11.74 -11.38 -17.51
N TYR A 187 10.73 -10.65 -17.05
CA TYR A 187 10.49 -9.27 -17.46
C TYR A 187 11.57 -8.30 -16.97
N VAL A 188 12.12 -8.53 -15.76
CA VAL A 188 13.30 -7.80 -15.29
C VAL A 188 14.48 -7.98 -16.25
N LYS A 189 14.77 -9.22 -16.68
CA LYS A 189 15.82 -9.51 -17.67
C LYS A 189 15.56 -8.85 -19.03
N LYS A 190 14.29 -8.69 -19.42
CA LYS A 190 13.88 -7.97 -20.64
C LYS A 190 13.98 -6.43 -20.53
N GLY A 191 14.33 -5.90 -19.36
CA GLY A 191 14.51 -4.47 -19.15
C GLY A 191 13.31 -3.76 -18.53
N ALA A 192 12.43 -4.46 -17.78
CA ALA A 192 11.40 -3.81 -16.99
C ALA A 192 12.02 -2.82 -15.99
N ALA A 193 11.60 -1.56 -16.06
CA ALA A 193 12.22 -0.43 -15.40
C ALA A 193 11.53 -0.04 -14.09
N LYS A 194 12.33 0.38 -13.11
CA LYS A 194 11.87 1.03 -11.89
C LYS A 194 11.54 2.49 -12.18
N LEU A 195 10.47 3.02 -11.58
CA LEU A 195 10.22 4.47 -11.57
C LEU A 195 11.02 5.09 -10.43
N GLU A 196 12.31 5.32 -10.68
CA GLU A 196 13.25 5.91 -9.74
C GLU A 196 14.11 6.98 -10.43
N SER A 197 14.49 8.01 -9.69
CA SER A 197 15.42 9.06 -10.13
C SER A 197 16.70 9.00 -9.29
N ALA A 198 17.73 9.76 -9.67
CA ALA A 198 18.95 9.86 -8.86
C ALA A 198 18.67 10.35 -7.42
N LYS A 199 17.67 11.22 -7.24
CA LYS A 199 17.24 11.76 -5.94
C LYS A 199 16.28 10.84 -5.18
N VAL A 200 15.60 9.93 -5.88
CA VAL A 200 14.61 8.99 -5.31
C VAL A 200 15.03 7.56 -5.64
N LYS A 201 16.14 7.12 -5.02
CA LYS A 201 16.75 5.80 -5.24
C LYS A 201 16.42 4.84 -4.09
N ILE A 202 15.12 4.56 -3.92
CA ILE A 202 14.60 3.72 -2.84
C ILE A 202 14.20 2.30 -3.27
N GLY A 203 14.44 1.95 -4.54
CA GLY A 203 14.24 0.61 -5.08
C GLY A 203 12.77 0.17 -5.08
N PRO A 204 11.88 0.79 -5.88
CA PRO A 204 10.51 0.29 -6.03
C PRO A 204 10.50 -1.14 -6.61
N ASN A 205 9.64 -2.00 -6.07
CA ASN A 205 9.48 -3.40 -6.49
C ASN A 205 8.31 -3.62 -7.46
N VAL A 206 7.60 -2.55 -7.83
CA VAL A 206 6.79 -2.51 -9.05
C VAL A 206 7.65 -1.95 -10.18
N ARG A 207 7.65 -2.62 -11.33
CA ARG A 207 8.40 -2.21 -12.51
C ARG A 207 7.51 -2.18 -13.74
N TYR A 208 7.90 -1.38 -14.72
CA TYR A 208 7.12 -1.14 -15.93
C TYR A 208 7.87 -1.65 -17.15
N TYR A 209 7.15 -2.28 -18.05
CA TYR A 209 7.68 -2.79 -19.31
C TYR A 209 6.81 -2.29 -20.46
N GLY A 210 7.42 -2.00 -21.60
CA GLY A 210 6.71 -1.69 -22.83
C GLY A 210 7.59 -0.98 -23.84
N ASN A 211 6.97 -0.52 -24.93
CA ASN A 211 7.67 0.10 -26.03
C ASN A 211 8.36 1.42 -25.63
N LYS A 212 9.36 1.82 -26.42
CA LYS A 212 10.24 2.96 -26.10
C LYS A 212 9.50 4.30 -25.93
N LYS A 213 8.43 4.53 -26.70
CA LYS A 213 7.70 5.81 -26.68
C LYS A 213 6.81 5.94 -25.44
N ASP A 214 6.15 4.86 -25.04
CA ASP A 214 5.26 4.83 -23.88
C ASP A 214 6.07 4.79 -22.59
N MET A 215 7.18 4.04 -22.57
CA MET A 215 8.13 4.07 -21.45
C MET A 215 8.77 5.45 -21.27
N HIS A 216 9.10 6.15 -22.36
CA HIS A 216 9.60 7.52 -22.26
C HIS A 216 8.55 8.46 -21.66
N LEU A 217 7.30 8.40 -22.13
CA LEU A 217 6.21 9.20 -21.59
C LEU A 217 5.97 8.91 -20.10
N LEU A 218 5.89 7.63 -19.73
CA LEU A 218 5.70 7.22 -18.33
C LEU A 218 6.84 7.72 -17.43
N THR A 219 8.09 7.45 -17.80
CA THR A 219 9.24 7.78 -16.95
C THR A 219 9.44 9.28 -16.79
N THR A 220 9.19 10.07 -17.83
CA THR A 220 9.27 11.54 -17.74
C THR A 220 8.13 12.16 -16.95
N THR A 221 6.94 11.56 -16.98
CA THR A 221 5.75 12.12 -16.30
C THR A 221 5.60 11.64 -14.85
N CYS A 222 5.92 10.38 -14.57
CA CYS A 222 5.54 9.73 -13.31
C CYS A 222 6.71 9.37 -12.39
N THR A 223 7.97 9.56 -12.82
CA THR A 223 9.13 9.30 -11.95
C THR A 223 9.30 10.43 -10.94
N PRO A 224 9.29 10.16 -9.63
CA PRO A 224 9.47 11.19 -8.62
C PRO A 224 10.86 11.81 -8.69
N GLN A 225 10.93 13.14 -8.60
CA GLN A 225 12.18 13.90 -8.72
C GLN A 225 12.77 14.33 -7.38
N ALA A 226 12.05 14.15 -6.27
CA ALA A 226 12.51 14.45 -4.92
C ALA A 226 11.84 13.54 -3.90
N MET A 227 12.51 13.30 -2.77
CA MET A 227 11.90 12.67 -1.61
C MET A 227 11.01 13.70 -0.89
N PRO A 228 9.72 13.42 -0.68
CA PRO A 228 8.87 14.30 0.10
C PRO A 228 9.22 14.21 1.59
N GLN A 229 8.89 15.26 2.34
CA GLN A 229 9.17 15.35 3.77
C GLN A 229 7.89 15.09 4.57
N ALA A 230 7.98 14.28 5.62
CA ALA A 230 6.86 14.08 6.54
C ALA A 230 6.63 15.31 7.40
N ASN A 231 5.37 15.64 7.69
CA ASN A 231 5.04 16.75 8.58
C ASN A 231 5.37 16.40 10.04
N LEU A 232 6.51 16.89 10.53
CA LEU A 232 7.02 16.61 11.88
C LEU A 232 6.04 17.03 13.00
N ARG A 233 5.29 18.12 12.83
CA ARG A 233 4.30 18.55 13.84
C ARG A 233 3.20 17.52 14.01
N ARG A 234 2.70 16.98 12.89
CA ARG A 234 1.66 15.94 12.89
C ARG A 234 2.15 14.65 13.54
N THR A 235 3.41 14.28 13.28
CA THR A 235 4.10 13.14 13.88
C THR A 235 4.20 13.27 15.41
N ILE A 236 4.69 14.41 15.92
CA ILE A 236 4.87 14.66 17.36
C ILE A 236 3.51 14.67 18.08
N MET A 237 2.55 15.41 17.53
CA MET A 237 1.22 15.55 18.13
C MET A 237 0.50 14.19 18.25
N ALA A 238 0.57 13.34 17.21
CA ALA A 238 -0.06 12.03 17.24
C ALA A 238 0.55 11.11 18.32
N HIS A 239 1.87 11.16 18.53
CA HIS A 239 2.52 10.39 19.57
C HIS A 239 2.14 10.88 20.99
N MET A 240 2.10 12.21 21.19
CA MET A 240 1.75 12.81 22.48
C MET A 240 0.28 12.62 22.87
N LEU A 241 -0.65 12.65 21.91
CA LEU A 241 -2.09 12.52 22.17
C LEU A 241 -2.55 11.06 22.31
N LYS A 242 -1.74 10.09 21.90
CA LYS A 242 -2.08 8.65 21.93
C LYS A 242 -2.57 8.19 23.32
N PRO A 243 -1.90 8.47 24.46
CA PRO A 243 -2.36 8.00 25.76
C PRO A 243 -3.74 8.56 26.14
N ALA A 244 -4.00 9.83 25.81
CA ALA A 244 -5.29 10.46 26.08
C ALA A 244 -6.40 9.86 25.21
N MET A 245 -6.12 9.56 23.93
CA MET A 245 -7.07 8.91 23.03
C MET A 245 -7.41 7.48 23.48
N ASP A 246 -6.41 6.71 23.93
CA ASP A 246 -6.61 5.34 24.42
C ASP A 246 -7.44 5.33 25.72
N GLN A 247 -7.20 6.28 26.62
CA GLN A 247 -8.01 6.44 27.84
C GLN A 247 -9.48 6.76 27.52
N VAL A 248 -9.75 7.68 26.59
CA VAL A 248 -11.12 8.02 26.18
C VAL A 248 -11.84 6.82 25.55
N LYS A 249 -11.16 6.03 24.71
CA LYS A 249 -11.73 4.78 24.16
C LYS A 249 -12.07 3.77 25.26
N GLY A 250 -11.19 3.61 26.26
CA GLY A 250 -11.43 2.74 27.41
C GLY A 250 -12.63 3.19 28.25
N LEU A 251 -12.76 4.49 28.53
CA LEU A 251 -13.91 5.07 29.23
C LEU A 251 -15.22 4.90 28.43
N GLY A 252 -15.18 5.08 27.11
CA GLY A 252 -16.34 4.85 26.24
C GLY A 252 -16.83 3.40 26.28
N MET A 253 -15.91 2.43 26.24
CA MET A 253 -16.26 1.00 26.37
C MET A 253 -16.79 0.64 27.76
N LEU A 254 -16.24 1.23 28.83
CA LEU A 254 -16.76 1.06 30.19
C LEU A 254 -18.17 1.65 30.35
N GLY A 255 -18.44 2.81 29.74
CA GLY A 255 -19.78 3.41 29.72
C GLY A 255 -20.80 2.54 29.00
N LEU A 256 -20.43 1.94 27.86
CA LEU A 256 -21.25 0.97 27.13
C LEU A 256 -21.50 -0.31 27.94
N ALA A 257 -20.46 -0.88 28.57
CA ALA A 257 -20.61 -2.04 29.43
C ALA A 257 -21.51 -1.76 30.64
N GLY A 258 -21.36 -0.60 31.27
CA GLY A 258 -22.22 -0.14 32.36
C GLY A 258 -23.69 -0.01 31.93
N ALA A 259 -23.95 0.53 30.73
CA ALA A 259 -25.31 0.63 30.19
C ALA A 259 -25.94 -0.75 29.91
N VAL A 260 -25.16 -1.73 29.46
CA VAL A 260 -25.62 -3.12 29.25
C VAL A 260 -25.93 -3.81 30.59
N ILE A 261 -25.08 -3.62 31.61
CA ILE A 261 -25.30 -4.17 32.95
C ILE A 261 -26.55 -3.56 33.60
N VAL A 262 -26.73 -2.23 33.53
CA VAL A 262 -27.93 -1.57 34.07
C VAL A 262 -29.19 -2.05 33.36
N LYS A 263 -29.13 -2.28 32.04
CA LYS A 263 -30.26 -2.79 31.27
C LYS A 263 -30.61 -4.24 31.64
N GLY A 264 -29.61 -5.10 31.81
CA GLY A 264 -29.81 -6.49 32.28
C GLY A 264 -30.41 -6.55 33.68
N LEU A 265 -29.96 -5.69 34.59
CA LEU A 265 -30.54 -5.60 35.95
C LEU A 265 -31.98 -5.06 35.95
N SER A 266 -32.34 -4.17 35.01
CA SER A 266 -33.72 -3.66 34.89
C SER A 266 -34.69 -4.65 34.25
N ASP A 267 -34.18 -5.65 33.53
CA ASP A 267 -34.99 -6.70 32.90
C ASP A 267 -35.24 -7.87 33.88
N ASP A 268 -34.36 -8.08 34.87
CA ASP A 268 -34.53 -9.08 35.96
C ASP A 268 -35.54 -8.65 37.05
N GLU A 269 -35.94 -7.38 37.12
CA GLU A 269 -36.95 -6.87 38.07
C GLU A 269 -38.41 -6.98 37.54
N LYS A 270 -38.62 -7.62 36.38
CA LYS A 270 -39.93 -7.76 35.71
C LYS A 270 -40.51 -9.17 35.63
N GLU A 271 -39.92 -10.16 36.30
CA GLU A 271 -40.52 -11.49 36.49
C GLU A 271 -41.18 -11.67 37.86
#